data_AF-W9AJQ1-F1
#
_entry.id   AF-W9AJQ1-F1
#
_cell.length_a   1.000
_cell.length_b   1.000
_cell.length_c   1.000
_cell.angle_alpha   90.00
_cell.angle_beta   90.00
_cell.angle_gamma   90.00
#
_symmetry.space_group_name_H-M   'P 1'
#
loop_
_entity.id
_entity.type
_entity.pdbx_description
1 polymer ?
#
loop_
_entity_poly.entity_id
_entity_poly.type
_entity_poly.pdbx_seq_one_letter_code
_entity_poly.pdbx_strand_id
1 'polypeptide(L)'
;MQLAFNLPKIDREETRNVVEKALEDYRMYLLMDPEDNEPIVTAAFKLVPSGPSNQFHSSTEDAAIRKIDQENKRKAYVSKIQKAVNRLAFQERSIIINRYLKDEEVFDYEVYNELGYSERKYYRLKARAFYKLAFILRIEVYVEEGEVS
;
A
#
# COMPACT_ATOMS: atom_id res chain seq x y z
N MET A 1 -27.69 -29.62 -16.83
CA MET A 1 -26.23 -29.70 -16.65
C MET A 1 -25.86 -28.77 -15.51
N GLN A 2 -25.28 -29.30 -14.43
CA GLN A 2 -24.82 -28.51 -13.30
C GLN A 2 -23.37 -28.08 -13.60
N LEU A 3 -23.15 -26.79 -13.84
CA LEU A 3 -21.81 -26.23 -14.00
C LEU A 3 -21.09 -26.34 -12.65
N ALA A 4 -20.13 -27.25 -12.54
CA ALA A 4 -19.23 -27.29 -11.39
C ALA A 4 -18.33 -26.05 -11.44
N PHE A 5 -18.61 -25.07 -10.59
CA PHE A 5 -17.80 -23.86 -10.46
C PHE A 5 -16.57 -24.20 -9.61
N ASN A 6 -15.46 -24.50 -10.28
CA ASN A 6 -14.19 -24.78 -9.61
C ASN A 6 -13.51 -23.45 -9.28
N LEU A 7 -13.47 -23.08 -8.01
CA LEU A 7 -12.79 -21.87 -7.55
C LEU A 7 -11.28 -22.13 -7.44
N PRO A 8 -10.42 -21.27 -8.00
CA PRO A 8 -8.99 -21.40 -7.82
C PRO A 8 -8.62 -21.32 -6.34
N LYS A 9 -7.72 -22.20 -5.91
CA LYS A 9 -7.28 -22.28 -4.51
C LYS A 9 -6.38 -21.08 -4.19
N ILE A 10 -6.73 -20.32 -3.17
CA ILE A 10 -5.91 -19.18 -2.71
C ILE A 10 -4.70 -19.71 -1.95
N ASP A 11 -3.52 -19.19 -2.30
CA ASP A 11 -2.32 -19.32 -1.49
C ASP A 11 -2.45 -18.42 -0.26
N ARG A 12 -2.59 -19.06 0.90
CA ARG A 12 -2.88 -18.38 2.15
C ARG A 12 -1.69 -17.60 2.68
N GLU A 13 -0.50 -18.15 2.53
CA GLU A 13 0.73 -17.54 3.05
C GLU A 13 1.13 -16.40 2.15
N GLU A 14 1.13 -16.62 0.83
CA GLU A 14 1.53 -15.58 -0.10
C GLU A 14 0.52 -14.43 -0.14
N THR A 15 -0.78 -14.71 -0.11
CA THR A 15 -1.79 -13.64 0.02
C THR A 15 -1.59 -12.83 1.29
N ARG A 16 -1.23 -13.47 2.41
CA ARG A 16 -0.95 -12.77 3.66
C ARG A 16 0.26 -11.85 3.50
N ASN A 17 1.36 -12.35 2.92
CA ASN A 17 2.59 -11.58 2.69
C ASN A 17 2.32 -10.35 1.82
N VAL A 18 1.54 -10.51 0.75
CA VAL A 18 1.19 -9.41 -0.16
C VAL A 18 0.34 -8.34 0.55
N VAL A 19 -0.62 -8.75 1.40
CA VAL A 19 -1.41 -7.80 2.21
C VAL A 19 -0.52 -7.09 3.24
N GLU A 20 0.37 -7.81 3.91
CA GLU A 20 1.29 -7.25 4.90
C GLU A 20 2.22 -6.21 4.26
N LYS A 21 2.82 -6.54 3.12
CA LYS A 21 3.61 -5.63 2.30
C LYS A 21 2.80 -4.40 1.87
N ALA A 22 1.54 -4.58 1.45
CA ALA A 22 0.70 -3.45 1.05
C ALA A 22 0.44 -2.45 2.20
N LEU A 23 0.32 -2.95 3.44
CA LEU A 23 0.17 -2.14 4.65
C LEU A 23 1.51 -1.50 5.08
N GLU A 24 2.64 -2.17 4.85
CA GLU A 24 3.96 -1.60 5.07
C GLU A 24 4.26 -0.47 4.08
N ASP A 25 4.00 -0.68 2.78
CA ASP A 25 4.10 0.35 1.75
C ASP A 25 3.25 1.58 2.11
N TYR A 26 2.08 1.37 2.71
CA TYR A 26 1.24 2.47 3.21
C TYR A 26 1.97 3.30 4.28
N ARG A 27 2.63 2.67 5.25
CA ARG A 27 3.42 3.39 6.27
C ARG A 27 4.58 4.14 5.62
N MET A 28 5.29 3.50 4.69
CA MET A 28 6.37 4.15 3.95
C MET A 28 5.88 5.38 3.19
N TYR A 29 4.73 5.30 2.53
CA TYR A 29 4.13 6.45 1.85
C TYR A 29 3.66 7.56 2.79
N LEU A 30 3.33 7.26 4.05
CA LEU A 30 3.04 8.29 5.05
C LEU A 30 4.30 9.01 5.53
N LEU A 31 5.43 8.30 5.62
CA LEU A 31 6.72 8.86 6.03
C LEU A 31 7.39 9.71 4.94
N MET A 32 7.09 9.45 3.66
CA MET A 32 7.62 10.24 2.55
C MET A 32 7.08 11.67 2.61
N ASP A 33 7.91 12.61 3.07
CA ASP A 33 7.58 14.04 3.20
C ASP A 33 7.34 14.69 1.82
N PRO A 34 6.25 15.45 1.61
CA PRO A 34 6.13 16.34 0.45
C PRO A 34 7.18 17.47 0.40
N GLU A 35 7.75 17.93 1.52
CA GLU A 35 8.70 19.07 1.56
C GLU A 35 10.10 18.72 1.00
N ASP A 36 10.56 17.48 1.12
CA ASP A 36 11.85 17.02 0.56
C ASP A 36 11.91 17.06 -0.99
N ASN A 37 10.79 17.38 -1.64
CA ASN A 37 10.64 17.40 -3.09
C ASN A 37 10.64 18.80 -3.71
N GLU A 38 11.03 19.84 -2.98
CA GLU A 38 11.24 21.16 -3.57
C GLU A 38 12.30 21.10 -4.70
N PRO A 39 12.03 21.65 -5.89
CA PRO A 39 13.09 21.80 -6.89
C PRO A 39 14.15 22.73 -6.33
N ILE A 40 15.41 22.29 -6.27
CA ILE A 40 16.55 23.18 -6.07
C ILE A 40 16.54 24.16 -7.24
N VAL A 41 15.97 25.36 -7.03
CA VAL A 41 15.91 26.45 -8.03
C VAL A 41 17.27 27.15 -8.13
N THR A 42 18.37 26.41 -8.03
CA THR A 42 19.69 27.00 -8.27
C THR A 42 19.88 27.11 -9.78
N ALA A 43 19.55 28.27 -10.33
CA ALA A 43 19.88 28.61 -11.70
C ALA A 43 21.41 28.54 -11.87
N ALA A 44 21.91 27.48 -12.49
CA ALA A 44 23.28 27.45 -12.99
C ALA A 44 23.37 28.42 -14.17
N PHE A 45 23.73 29.68 -13.89
CA PHE A 45 23.96 30.68 -14.93
C PHE A 45 25.12 30.24 -15.82
N LYS A 46 24.80 29.65 -16.98
CA LYS A 46 25.79 29.42 -18.05
C LYS A 46 26.02 30.75 -18.77
N LEU A 47 27.24 31.29 -18.69
CA LEU A 47 27.69 32.52 -19.37
C LEU A 47 27.89 32.35 -20.89
N VAL A 48 27.35 31.29 -21.50
CA VAL A 48 27.51 31.01 -22.93
C VAL A 48 26.17 31.22 -23.62
N PRO A 49 26.09 32.06 -24.67
CA PRO A 49 24.85 32.25 -25.41
C PRO A 49 24.48 30.96 -26.13
N SER A 50 23.40 30.30 -25.69
CA SER A 50 22.80 29.16 -26.36
C SER A 50 22.21 29.61 -27.69
N GLY A 51 22.63 29.01 -28.82
CA GLY A 51 22.01 29.27 -30.13
C GLY A 51 20.53 28.82 -30.16
N PRO A 52 19.72 29.30 -31.13
CA PRO A 52 18.31 28.97 -31.22
C PRO A 52 18.11 27.50 -31.63
N SER A 53 17.99 26.61 -30.66
CA SER A 53 17.49 25.25 -30.86
C SER A 53 16.01 25.21 -30.50
N ASN A 54 15.16 24.87 -31.48
CA ASN A 54 13.70 24.79 -31.35
C ASN A 54 13.22 23.54 -30.57
N GLN A 55 14.01 23.09 -29.59
CA GLN A 55 13.71 21.97 -28.71
C GLN A 55 13.51 22.53 -27.30
N PHE A 56 12.33 23.11 -27.06
CA PHE A 56 11.87 23.49 -25.72
C PHE A 56 11.45 22.23 -24.97
N HIS A 57 12.43 21.46 -24.48
CA HIS A 57 12.25 20.50 -23.41
C HIS A 57 13.07 21.01 -22.24
N SER A 58 12.48 21.93 -21.47
CA SER A 58 13.11 22.41 -20.25
C SER A 58 13.19 21.22 -19.29
N SER A 59 14.40 20.73 -19.03
CA SER A 59 14.63 19.60 -18.11
C SER A 59 14.01 19.82 -16.72
N THR A 60 13.79 21.08 -16.36
CA THR A 60 13.10 21.53 -15.15
C THR A 60 11.60 21.26 -15.20
N GLU A 61 10.96 21.45 -16.35
CA GLU A 61 9.52 21.18 -16.54
C GLU A 61 9.23 19.68 -16.51
N ASP A 62 10.05 18.86 -17.20
CA ASP A 62 9.93 17.40 -17.17
C ASP A 62 10.13 16.83 -15.76
N ALA A 63 11.07 17.39 -14.99
CA ALA A 63 11.28 17.02 -13.59
C ALA A 63 10.07 17.41 -12.71
N ALA A 64 9.48 18.58 -12.92
CA ALA A 64 8.29 19.02 -12.20
C ALA A 64 7.07 18.12 -12.50
N ILE A 65 6.87 17.72 -13.77
CA ILE A 65 5.77 16.83 -14.17
C ILE A 65 5.91 15.46 -13.51
N ARG A 66 7.10 14.85 -13.54
CA ARG A 66 7.35 13.54 -12.92
C ARG A 66 7.11 13.55 -11.40
N LYS A 67 7.47 14.64 -10.72
CA LYS A 67 7.23 14.85 -9.29
C LYS A 67 5.74 14.88 -8.95
N ILE A 68 4.95 15.65 -9.72
CA ILE A 68 3.49 15.74 -9.52
C ILE A 68 2.83 14.37 -9.69
N ASP A 69 3.26 13.58 -10.67
CA ASP A 69 2.74 12.22 -10.88
C ASP A 69 3.07 11.29 -9.70
N GLN A 70 4.28 11.36 -9.15
CA GLN A 70 4.67 10.58 -7.97
C GLN A 70 3.85 10.94 -6.73
N GLU A 71 3.65 12.24 -6.49
CA GLU A 71 2.83 12.74 -5.39
C GLU A 71 1.37 12.29 -5.50
N ASN A 72 0.82 12.32 -6.72
CA ASN A 72 -0.53 11.83 -6.99
C ASN A 72 -0.66 10.33 -6.76
N LYS A 73 0.34 9.54 -7.20
CA LYS A 73 0.40 8.09 -6.94
C LYS A 73 0.44 7.77 -5.45
N ARG A 74 1.26 8.50 -4.68
CA ARG A 74 1.33 8.38 -3.21
C ARG A 74 -0.04 8.62 -2.57
N LYS A 75 -0.65 9.78 -2.86
CA LYS A 75 -1.98 10.15 -2.32
C LYS A 75 -3.05 9.14 -2.70
N ALA A 76 -3.04 8.67 -3.95
CA ALA A 76 -3.96 7.66 -4.44
C ALA A 76 -3.80 6.33 -3.69
N TYR A 77 -2.56 5.90 -3.45
CA TYR A 77 -2.27 4.67 -2.71
C TYR A 77 -2.73 4.75 -1.26
N VAL A 78 -2.36 5.82 -0.55
CA VAL A 78 -2.80 6.08 0.84
C VAL A 78 -4.34 6.08 0.92
N SER A 79 -5.01 6.79 0.02
CA SER A 79 -6.48 6.83 -0.03
C SER A 79 -7.09 5.46 -0.33
N LYS A 80 -6.48 4.67 -1.21
CA LYS A 80 -6.93 3.31 -1.56
C LYS A 80 -6.93 2.41 -0.32
N ILE A 81 -5.83 2.40 0.43
CA ILE A 81 -5.69 1.57 1.65
C ILE A 81 -6.67 2.03 2.73
N GLN A 82 -6.78 3.33 3.00
CA GLN A 82 -7.74 3.85 3.98
C GLN A 82 -9.18 3.47 3.65
N LYS A 83 -9.59 3.61 2.37
CA LYS A 83 -10.91 3.18 1.91
C LYS A 83 -11.13 1.68 2.07
N ALA A 84 -10.11 0.86 1.82
CA ALA A 84 -10.20 -0.59 1.98
C ALA A 84 -10.38 -0.98 3.45
N VAL A 85 -9.58 -0.42 4.36
CA VAL A 85 -9.67 -0.65 5.80
C VAL A 85 -11.01 -0.16 6.35
N ASN A 86 -11.52 0.98 5.87
CA ASN A 86 -12.83 1.51 6.26
C ASN A 86 -14.02 0.65 5.83
N ARG A 87 -13.85 -0.32 4.93
CA ARG A 87 -14.90 -1.29 4.55
C ARG A 87 -14.95 -2.51 5.48
N LEU A 88 -13.93 -2.72 6.31
CA LEU A 88 -13.92 -3.83 7.27
C LEU A 88 -14.94 -3.60 8.40
N ALA A 89 -15.38 -4.69 9.04
CA ALA A 89 -16.22 -4.59 10.22
C ALA A 89 -15.44 -3.93 11.37
N PHE A 90 -16.13 -3.29 12.32
CA PHE A 90 -15.52 -2.52 13.40
C PHE A 90 -14.36 -3.26 14.11
N GLN A 91 -14.60 -4.49 14.58
CA GLN A 91 -13.58 -5.25 15.31
C GLN A 91 -12.37 -5.63 14.45
N GLU A 92 -12.59 -5.96 13.17
CA GLU A 92 -11.52 -6.27 12.21
C GLU A 92 -10.70 -5.00 11.90
N ARG A 93 -11.40 -3.89 11.66
CA ARG A 93 -10.79 -2.58 11.40
C ARG A 93 -9.95 -2.12 12.58
N SER A 94 -10.45 -2.25 13.81
CA SER A 94 -9.70 -1.87 15.02
C SER A 94 -8.39 -2.64 15.12
N ILE A 95 -8.38 -3.94 14.79
CA ILE A 95 -7.13 -4.73 14.75
C ILE A 95 -6.16 -4.16 13.72
N ILE A 96 -6.62 -3.92 12.48
CA ILE A 96 -5.75 -3.42 11.41
C ILE A 96 -5.19 -2.03 11.73
N ILE A 97 -6.03 -1.11 12.21
CA ILE A 97 -5.59 0.25 12.57
C ILE A 97 -4.54 0.18 13.69
N ASN A 98 -4.86 -0.48 14.80
CA ASN A 98 -3.97 -0.48 15.97
C ASN A 98 -2.66 -1.21 15.71
N ARG A 99 -2.66 -2.27 14.90
CA ARG A 99 -1.45 -3.07 14.64
C ARG A 99 -0.61 -2.57 13.47
N TYR A 100 -1.23 -2.06 12.41
CA TYR A 100 -0.55 -1.83 11.12
C TYR A 100 -0.56 -0.39 10.64
N LEU A 101 -1.49 0.46 11.09
CA LEU A 101 -1.60 1.84 10.60
C LEU A 101 -1.13 2.89 11.61
N LYS A 102 -0.87 2.52 12.87
CA LYS A 102 -0.22 3.39 13.85
C LYS A 102 1.29 3.44 13.56
N ASP A 103 1.91 4.56 13.92
CA ASP A 103 3.34 4.78 13.71
C ASP A 103 4.22 3.98 14.69
N GLU A 104 3.68 3.61 15.84
CA GLU A 104 4.38 2.81 16.85
C GLU A 104 4.45 1.33 16.45
N GLU A 105 5.65 0.76 16.51
CA GLU A 105 5.81 -0.69 16.42
C GLU A 105 5.26 -1.35 17.68
N VAL A 106 4.06 -1.92 17.55
CA VAL A 106 3.38 -2.63 18.65
C VAL A 106 3.32 -4.12 18.36
N PHE A 107 3.46 -4.94 19.40
CA PHE A 107 3.34 -6.40 19.31
C PHE A 107 1.88 -6.86 19.40
N ASP A 108 1.59 -8.07 18.89
CA ASP A 108 0.21 -8.56 18.77
C ASP A 108 -0.43 -8.69 20.16
N TYR A 109 0.39 -9.03 21.17
CA TYR A 109 -0.03 -9.11 22.56
C TYR A 109 -0.41 -7.77 23.17
N GLU A 110 0.26 -6.68 22.78
CA GLU A 110 -0.10 -5.34 23.25
C GLU A 110 -1.46 -4.96 22.67
N VAL A 111 -1.65 -5.20 21.37
CA VAL A 111 -2.87 -4.84 20.66
C VAL A 111 -4.08 -5.62 21.18
N TYR A 112 -4.00 -6.95 21.35
CA TYR A 112 -5.17 -7.68 21.84
C TYR A 112 -5.47 -7.38 23.31
N ASN A 113 -4.46 -7.04 24.12
CA ASN A 113 -4.66 -6.60 25.51
C ASN A 113 -5.35 -5.23 25.55
N GLU A 114 -4.88 -4.26 24.75
CA GLU A 114 -5.49 -2.92 24.62
C GLU A 114 -6.94 -3.01 24.13
N LEU A 115 -7.22 -3.89 23.16
CA LEU A 115 -8.58 -4.11 22.62
C LEU A 115 -9.49 -4.96 23.50
N GLY A 116 -8.98 -5.55 24.60
CA GLY A 116 -9.74 -6.45 25.47
C GLY A 116 -10.19 -7.74 24.77
N TYR A 117 -9.38 -8.26 23.84
CA TYR A 117 -9.65 -9.52 23.13
C TYR A 117 -8.82 -10.66 23.69
N SER A 118 -9.41 -11.86 23.75
CA SER A 118 -8.60 -13.07 23.91
C SER A 118 -7.74 -13.29 22.68
N GLU A 119 -6.55 -13.88 22.88
CA GLU A 119 -5.59 -14.20 21.81
C GLU A 119 -6.27 -14.96 20.65
N ARG A 120 -7.03 -16.01 20.96
CA ARG A 120 -7.78 -16.81 19.97
C ARG A 120 -8.76 -15.96 19.17
N LYS A 121 -9.47 -15.02 19.80
CA LYS A 121 -10.42 -14.13 19.12
C LYS A 121 -9.66 -13.16 18.20
N TYR A 122 -8.54 -12.61 18.68
CA TYR A 122 -7.70 -11.69 17.93
C TYR A 122 -7.18 -12.32 16.63
N TYR A 123 -6.48 -13.46 16.70
CA TYR A 123 -5.90 -14.08 15.50
C TYR A 123 -6.96 -14.52 14.48
N ARG A 124 -8.13 -14.98 14.94
CA ARG A 124 -9.25 -15.31 14.05
C ARG A 124 -9.79 -14.08 13.31
N LEU A 125 -9.95 -12.95 14.00
CA LEU A 125 -10.41 -11.71 13.39
C LEU A 125 -9.33 -11.11 12.47
N LYS A 126 -8.06 -11.15 12.88
CA LYS A 126 -6.89 -10.71 12.08
C LYS A 126 -6.82 -11.48 10.77
N ALA A 127 -6.83 -12.81 10.81
CA ALA A 127 -6.82 -13.65 9.60
C ALA A 127 -8.00 -13.32 8.66
N ARG A 128 -9.21 -13.17 9.21
CA ARG A 128 -10.39 -12.79 8.42
C ARG A 128 -10.26 -11.40 7.80
N ALA A 129 -9.71 -10.43 8.53
CA ALA A 129 -9.46 -9.08 8.05
C ALA A 129 -8.48 -9.10 6.87
N PHE A 130 -7.41 -9.89 6.95
CA PHE A 130 -6.42 -10.04 5.89
C PHE A 130 -7.03 -10.58 4.59
N TYR A 131 -7.81 -11.66 4.64
CA TYR A 131 -8.51 -12.14 3.44
C TYR A 131 -9.45 -11.10 2.84
N LYS A 132 -10.21 -10.39 3.67
CA LYS A 132 -11.09 -9.33 3.19
C LYS A 132 -10.32 -8.21 2.51
N LEU A 133 -9.19 -7.79 3.09
CA LEU A 133 -8.32 -6.77 2.50
C LEU A 133 -7.75 -7.24 1.17
N ALA A 134 -7.29 -8.49 1.07
CA ALA A 134 -6.81 -9.07 -0.18
C ALA A 134 -7.86 -8.89 -1.30
N PHE A 135 -9.10 -9.33 -1.05
CA PHE A 135 -10.18 -9.21 -2.03
C PHE A 135 -10.60 -7.76 -2.31
N ILE A 136 -10.66 -6.89 -1.29
CA ILE A 136 -11.03 -5.49 -1.49
C ILE A 136 -9.98 -4.77 -2.36
N LEU A 137 -8.71 -5.11 -2.17
CA LEU A 137 -7.58 -4.52 -2.89
C LEU A 137 -7.25 -5.21 -4.21
N ARG A 138 -7.80 -6.42 -4.44
CA ARG A 138 -7.54 -7.32 -5.56
C ARG A 138 -6.08 -7.74 -5.64
N ILE A 139 -5.56 -8.24 -4.53
CA ILE A 139 -4.16 -8.66 -4.35
C ILE A 139 -4.06 -10.09 -3.81
N GLU A 140 -5.14 -10.86 -3.87
CA GLU A 140 -5.15 -12.29 -3.59
C GLU A 140 -4.27 -13.06 -4.59
N VAL A 141 -3.52 -14.04 -4.06
CA VAL A 141 -2.63 -14.91 -4.85
C VAL A 141 -3.22 -16.30 -4.88
N TYR A 142 -3.24 -16.91 -6.05
CA TYR A 142 -3.76 -18.25 -6.27
C TYR A 142 -2.61 -19.24 -6.45
N VAL A 143 -2.78 -20.45 -5.95
CA VAL A 143 -1.85 -21.55 -6.17
C VAL A 143 -1.89 -21.91 -7.66
N GLU A 144 -0.73 -21.98 -8.29
CA GLU A 144 -0.63 -22.46 -9.67
C GLU A 144 -1.01 -23.95 -9.71
N GLU A 145 -2.01 -24.32 -10.52
CA GLU A 145 -2.39 -25.71 -10.76
C GLU A 145 -1.32 -26.38 -11.65
N GLY A 146 -0.16 -26.67 -11.08
CA GLY A 146 0.94 -27.24 -11.85
C GLY A 146 2.20 -27.50 -11.04
N GLU A 147 2.16 -28.46 -10.11
CA GLU A 147 3.29 -29.30 -9.70
C GLU A 147 2.79 -30.29 -8.62
N VAL A 148 2.07 -31.32 -9.06
CA VAL A 148 2.05 -32.59 -8.34
C VAL A 148 2.89 -33.53 -9.19
N SER A 149 4.16 -33.67 -8.82
CA SER A 149 5.03 -34.77 -9.28
C SER A 149 4.64 -36.07 -8.57
#